data_AF-A0A7J7QNR1-F1
#
_entry.id   AF-A0A7J7QNR1-F1
#
_cell.length_a   1.000
_cell.length_b   1.000
_cell.length_c   1.000
_cell.angle_alpha   90.00
_cell.angle_beta   90.00
_cell.angle_gamma   90.00
#
_symmetry.space_group_name_H-M   'P 1'
#
loop_
_entity.id
_entity.type
_entity.pdbx_description
1 polymer ?
#
loop_
_entity_poly.entity_id
_entity_poly.type
_entity_poly.pdbx_seq_one_letter_code
_entity_poly.pdbx_strand_id
1 'polypeptide(L)'
;MERLGSSLQLAGLTSDALEQETGIKERRMWPTGTTVVQAATWAAEKALDASGIPRNHVGVICSTSVYRDYLEPSMAVCVQQQLGLPSSCTNFDVTNACVGMMNGMLVVAGMIEAGVCEYGLVVCAESLQMYAVVNAM
;
A
#
# COMPACT_ATOMS: atom_id res chain seq x y z
N MET A 1 -21.61 14.74 2.64
CA MET A 1 -20.97 15.38 3.81
C MET A 1 -20.44 14.38 4.84
N GLU A 2 -20.99 13.17 4.97
CA GLU A 2 -20.57 12.17 5.98
C GLU A 2 -19.15 11.58 5.77
N ARG A 3 -18.58 11.70 4.56
CA ARG A 3 -17.33 11.02 4.15
C ARG A 3 -16.02 11.70 4.58
N LEU A 4 -16.10 12.88 5.21
CA LEU A 4 -14.95 13.64 5.74
C LEU A 4 -15.12 14.02 7.23
N GLY A 5 -16.28 13.74 7.82
CA GLY A 5 -16.75 14.37 9.06
C GLY A 5 -15.80 14.24 10.26
N SER A 6 -15.23 13.06 10.50
CA SER A 6 -14.29 12.86 11.62
C SER A 6 -12.93 13.53 11.41
N SER A 7 -12.49 13.68 10.16
CA SER A 7 -11.19 14.30 9.85
C SER A 7 -11.25 15.83 9.91
N LEU A 8 -12.38 16.40 9.49
CA LEU A 8 -12.67 17.83 9.56
C LEU A 8 -12.74 18.33 11.01
N GLN A 9 -13.41 17.57 11.88
CA GLN A 9 -13.46 17.86 13.32
C GLN A 9 -12.08 17.82 13.96
N LEU A 10 -11.25 16.81 13.63
CA LEU A 10 -9.90 16.69 14.17
C LEU A 10 -8.98 17.84 13.75
N ALA A 11 -9.15 18.35 12.53
CA ALA A 11 -8.36 19.44 11.97
C ALA A 11 -8.90 20.84 12.33
N GLY A 12 -10.09 20.93 12.96
CA GLY A 12 -10.75 22.21 13.21
C GLY A 12 -11.17 22.96 11.95
N LEU A 13 -11.36 22.25 10.82
CA LEU A 13 -11.67 22.82 9.52
C LEU A 13 -13.14 22.57 9.13
N THR A 14 -13.71 23.52 8.40
CA THR A 14 -14.98 23.29 7.69
C THR A 14 -14.72 22.49 6.41
N SER A 15 -15.75 21.81 5.90
CA SER A 15 -15.65 21.09 4.61
C SER A 15 -15.18 22.00 3.49
N ASP A 16 -15.71 23.23 3.47
CA ASP A 16 -15.46 24.18 2.41
C ASP A 16 -14.01 24.68 2.44
N ALA A 17 -13.47 24.94 3.64
CA ALA A 17 -12.07 25.31 3.82
C ALA A 17 -11.12 24.16 3.43
N LEU A 18 -11.44 22.91 3.80
CA LEU A 18 -10.62 21.76 3.42
C LEU A 18 -10.59 21.56 1.89
N GLU A 19 -11.75 21.61 1.23
CA GLU A 19 -11.81 21.43 -0.23
C GLU A 19 -11.11 22.58 -0.97
N GLN A 20 -11.27 23.83 -0.52
CA GLN A 20 -10.62 24.99 -1.13
C GLN A 20 -9.09 24.94 -1.04
N GLU A 21 -8.56 24.56 0.12
CA GLU A 21 -7.11 24.60 0.36
C GLU A 21 -6.38 23.35 -0.16
N THR A 22 -7.03 22.18 -0.11
CA THR A 22 -6.37 20.89 -0.41
C THR A 22 -6.90 20.19 -1.67
N GLY A 23 -8.08 20.59 -2.17
CA GLY A 23 -8.79 19.89 -3.22
C GLY A 23 -9.43 18.55 -2.80
N ILE A 24 -9.34 18.16 -1.52
CA ILE A 24 -9.86 16.87 -1.05
C ILE A 24 -11.38 16.93 -0.89
N LYS A 25 -12.09 16.12 -1.67
CA LYS A 25 -13.57 16.03 -1.67
C LYS A 25 -14.12 14.85 -0.88
N GLU A 26 -13.37 13.76 -0.84
CA GLU A 26 -13.76 12.55 -0.15
C GLU A 26 -12.53 11.80 0.36
N ARG A 27 -12.71 11.04 1.44
CA ARG A 27 -11.74 10.06 1.90
C ARG A 27 -12.36 8.67 1.81
N ARG A 28 -11.52 7.69 1.51
CA ARG A 28 -11.91 6.28 1.56
C ARG A 28 -11.31 5.65 2.80
N MET A 29 -12.15 4.88 3.48
CA MET A 29 -11.81 4.18 4.70
C MET A 29 -12.01 2.70 4.45
N TRP A 30 -11.07 1.90 4.93
CA TRP A 30 -11.22 0.46 4.88
C TRP A 30 -12.35 0.02 5.82
N PRO A 31 -13.06 -1.09 5.51
CA PRO A 31 -13.92 -1.73 6.48
C PRO A 31 -13.15 -2.08 7.75
N THR A 32 -13.79 -2.00 8.91
CA THR A 32 -13.19 -2.40 10.20
C THR A 32 -12.64 -3.83 10.12
N GLY A 33 -11.40 -4.02 10.60
CA GLY A 33 -10.72 -5.32 10.57
C GLY A 33 -9.97 -5.62 9.27
N THR A 34 -10.03 -4.74 8.27
CA THR A 34 -9.18 -4.85 7.07
C THR A 34 -7.73 -4.58 7.45
N THR A 35 -6.85 -5.54 7.18
CA THR A 35 -5.42 -5.38 7.41
C THR A 35 -4.75 -4.65 6.25
N VAL A 36 -3.59 -4.03 6.49
CA VAL A 36 -2.83 -3.38 5.42
C VAL A 36 -2.37 -4.39 4.37
N VAL A 37 -2.05 -5.62 4.80
CA VAL A 37 -1.68 -6.73 3.89
C VAL A 37 -2.84 -7.08 2.96
N GLN A 38 -4.07 -7.16 3.48
CA GLN A 38 -5.25 -7.46 2.65
C GLN A 38 -5.48 -6.38 1.60
N ALA A 39 -5.39 -5.11 2.01
CA ALA A 39 -5.55 -3.98 1.10
C ALA A 39 -4.46 -3.99 -0.01
N ALA A 40 -3.20 -4.25 0.35
CA ALA A 40 -2.11 -4.38 -0.61
C ALA A 40 -2.30 -5.57 -1.57
N THR A 41 -2.79 -6.70 -1.04
CA THR A 41 -3.08 -7.90 -1.83
C THR A 41 -4.18 -7.63 -2.85
N TRP A 42 -5.29 -6.98 -2.47
CA TRP A 42 -6.35 -6.63 -3.43
C TRP A 42 -5.90 -5.66 -4.52
N ALA A 43 -5.01 -4.72 -4.18
CA ALA A 43 -4.41 -3.83 -5.17
C ALA A 43 -3.51 -4.61 -6.14
N ALA A 44 -2.71 -5.54 -5.62
CA ALA A 44 -1.85 -6.40 -6.42
C ALA A 44 -2.62 -7.35 -7.34
N GLU A 45 -3.72 -7.95 -6.88
CA GLU A 45 -4.60 -8.78 -7.72
C GLU A 45 -5.11 -7.99 -8.91
N LYS A 46 -5.62 -6.78 -8.70
CA LYS A 46 -6.08 -5.90 -9.78
C LYS A 46 -4.97 -5.55 -10.76
N ALA A 47 -3.75 -5.31 -10.26
CA ALA A 47 -2.60 -5.00 -11.11
C ALA A 47 -2.19 -6.21 -11.97
N LEU A 48 -2.14 -7.40 -11.36
CA LEU A 48 -1.84 -8.65 -12.07
C LEU A 48 -2.89 -8.94 -13.14
N ASP A 49 -4.18 -8.86 -12.78
CA ASP A 49 -5.30 -9.08 -13.71
C ASP A 49 -5.26 -8.10 -14.88
N ALA A 50 -4.98 -6.81 -14.62
CA ALA A 50 -4.88 -5.79 -15.66
C ALA A 50 -3.64 -5.98 -16.58
N SER A 51 -2.55 -6.52 -16.03
CA SER A 51 -1.31 -6.75 -16.79
C SER A 51 -1.34 -8.01 -17.64
N GLY A 52 -2.17 -9.00 -17.28
CA GLY A 52 -2.16 -10.32 -17.89
C GLY A 52 -0.92 -11.15 -17.58
N ILE A 53 -0.03 -10.69 -16.69
CA ILE A 53 1.20 -11.40 -16.31
C ILE A 53 0.85 -12.60 -15.43
N PRO A 54 1.27 -13.81 -15.80
CA PRO A 54 1.09 -14.98 -14.95
C PRO A 54 1.82 -14.83 -13.62
N ARG A 55 1.17 -15.23 -12.51
CA ARG A 55 1.73 -15.11 -11.14
C ARG A 55 3.09 -15.79 -10.98
N ASN A 56 3.34 -16.88 -11.70
CA ASN A 56 4.61 -17.61 -11.69
C ASN A 56 5.76 -16.89 -12.42
N HIS A 57 5.49 -15.81 -13.17
CA HIS A 57 6.50 -14.99 -13.83
C HIS A 57 6.97 -13.80 -12.95
N VAL A 58 6.26 -13.51 -11.86
CA VAL A 58 6.67 -12.45 -10.92
C VAL A 58 7.91 -12.93 -10.15
N GLY A 59 9.06 -12.33 -10.43
CA GLY A 59 10.34 -12.70 -9.82
C GLY A 59 10.68 -11.87 -8.58
N VAL A 60 10.06 -10.70 -8.41
CA VAL A 60 10.24 -9.81 -7.26
C VAL A 60 8.92 -9.22 -6.82
N ILE A 61 8.70 -9.13 -5.51
CA ILE A 61 7.66 -8.31 -4.90
C ILE A 61 8.27 -7.35 -3.86
N CYS A 62 7.97 -6.06 -4.00
CA CYS A 62 8.43 -5.01 -3.10
C CYS A 62 7.23 -4.31 -2.46
N SER A 63 7.14 -4.31 -1.13
CA SER A 63 6.16 -3.46 -0.43
C SER A 63 6.78 -2.11 -0.11
N THR A 64 6.04 -1.03 -0.32
CA THR A 64 6.45 0.31 0.07
C THR A 64 5.53 0.93 1.12
N SER A 65 4.67 0.11 1.74
CA SER A 65 3.79 0.53 2.84
C SER A 65 4.59 1.04 4.03
N VAL A 66 4.08 2.11 4.63
CA VAL A 66 4.59 2.66 5.90
C VAL A 66 3.83 2.04 7.07
N TYR A 67 2.49 1.94 6.97
CA TYR A 67 1.69 1.26 7.98
C TYR A 67 1.87 -0.25 7.89
N ARG A 68 2.07 -0.88 9.05
CA ARG A 68 2.19 -2.32 9.21
C ARG A 68 1.65 -2.76 10.55
N ASP A 69 0.97 -3.90 10.56
CA ASP A 69 0.37 -4.47 11.77
C ASP A 69 1.44 -5.11 12.69
N TYR A 70 2.62 -5.43 12.15
CA TYR A 70 3.76 -6.03 12.82
C TYR A 70 5.07 -5.52 12.23
N LEU A 71 6.18 -5.65 12.97
CA LEU A 71 7.50 -5.23 12.50
C LEU A 71 8.14 -6.26 11.55
N GLU A 72 7.99 -7.54 11.90
CA GLU A 72 8.45 -8.68 11.13
C GLU A 72 7.35 -9.76 11.14
N PRO A 73 7.21 -10.57 10.08
CA PRO A 73 8.02 -10.57 8.85
C PRO A 73 7.72 -9.37 7.92
N SER A 74 8.40 -9.28 6.77
CA SER A 74 8.10 -8.26 5.76
C SER A 74 6.63 -8.30 5.31
N MET A 75 6.07 -7.14 5.00
CA MET A 75 4.73 -7.06 4.41
C MET A 75 4.71 -7.77 3.04
N ALA A 76 5.78 -7.62 2.27
CA ALA A 76 5.93 -8.26 0.97
C ALA A 76 5.80 -9.80 1.03
N VAL A 77 6.35 -10.48 2.05
CA VAL A 77 6.20 -11.94 2.15
C VAL A 77 4.76 -12.36 2.42
N CYS A 78 4.02 -11.58 3.21
CA CYS A 78 2.62 -11.90 3.48
C CYS A 78 1.74 -11.67 2.24
N VAL A 79 2.02 -10.63 1.46
CA VAL A 79 1.34 -10.41 0.17
C VAL A 79 1.73 -11.49 -0.83
N GLN A 80 3.00 -11.87 -0.91
CA GLN A 80 3.49 -12.99 -1.75
C GLN A 80 2.68 -14.28 -1.47
N GLN A 81 2.51 -14.60 -0.19
CA GLN A 81 1.77 -15.78 0.25
C GLN A 81 0.28 -15.69 -0.13
N GLN A 82 -0.38 -14.55 0.12
CA GLN A 82 -1.80 -14.38 -0.20
C GLN A 82 -2.07 -14.43 -1.71
N LEU A 83 -1.13 -13.92 -2.52
CA LEU A 83 -1.20 -13.98 -3.98
C LEU A 83 -0.84 -15.35 -4.56
N GLY A 84 -0.30 -16.27 -3.77
CA GLY A 84 0.20 -17.55 -4.29
C GLY A 84 1.34 -17.40 -5.29
N LEU A 85 2.20 -16.39 -5.10
CA LEU A 85 3.41 -16.22 -5.90
C LEU A 85 4.41 -17.35 -5.59
N PRO A 86 5.31 -17.71 -6.53
CA PRO A 86 6.27 -18.78 -6.32
C PRO A 86 7.23 -18.47 -5.17
N SER A 87 7.73 -19.51 -4.50
CA SER A 87 8.72 -19.37 -3.41
C SER A 87 10.07 -18.79 -3.88
N SER A 88 10.35 -18.85 -5.19
CA SER A 88 11.50 -18.21 -5.82
C SER A 88 11.35 -16.70 -6.00
N CYS A 89 10.15 -16.15 -5.80
CA CYS A 89 9.93 -14.71 -5.86
C CYS A 89 10.62 -14.04 -4.68
N THR A 90 11.59 -13.18 -4.98
CA THR A 90 12.30 -12.39 -3.98
C THR A 90 11.34 -11.36 -3.38
N ASN A 91 11.28 -11.25 -2.06
CA ASN A 91 10.40 -10.32 -1.38
C ASN A 91 11.18 -9.43 -0.41
N PHE A 92 10.82 -8.15 -0.32
CA PHE A 92 11.39 -7.20 0.65
C PHE A 92 10.54 -5.93 0.75
N ASP A 93 10.76 -5.16 1.81
CA ASP A 93 10.07 -3.88 2.03
C ASP A 93 11.04 -2.70 1.84
N VAL A 94 10.56 -1.62 1.26
CA VAL A 94 11.26 -0.32 1.15
C VAL A 94 10.40 0.75 1.82
N THR A 95 10.80 1.17 3.02
CA THR A 95 10.07 2.22 3.76
C THR A 95 10.76 3.57 3.60
N ASN A 96 10.08 4.51 2.94
CA ASN A 96 10.51 5.92 2.86
C ASN A 96 9.30 6.87 2.74
N ALA A 97 8.40 6.83 3.72
CA ALA A 97 7.17 7.64 3.73
C ALA A 97 6.41 7.59 2.38
N CYS A 98 5.77 8.69 1.99
CA CYS A 98 5.01 8.80 0.75
C CYS A 98 5.85 8.61 -0.53
N VAL A 99 7.17 8.83 -0.46
CA VAL A 99 8.07 8.65 -1.62
C VAL A 99 8.52 7.20 -1.80
N GLY A 100 8.20 6.32 -0.84
CA GLY A 100 8.54 4.89 -0.86
C GLY A 100 8.15 4.21 -2.17
N MET A 101 7.00 4.53 -2.75
CA MET A 101 6.56 3.97 -4.04
C MET A 101 7.56 4.24 -5.16
N MET A 102 8.08 5.48 -5.26
CA MET A 102 9.09 5.82 -6.27
C MET A 102 10.42 5.12 -6.02
N ASN A 103 10.81 4.96 -4.74
CA ASN A 103 12.01 4.21 -4.40
C ASN A 103 11.87 2.71 -4.74
N GLY A 104 10.73 2.10 -4.40
CA GLY A 104 10.45 0.70 -4.75
C GLY A 104 10.46 0.46 -6.25
N MET A 105 9.84 1.35 -7.04
CA MET A 105 9.89 1.29 -8.50
C MET A 105 11.32 1.39 -9.03
N LEU A 106 12.14 2.32 -8.52
CA LEU A 106 13.52 2.47 -8.95
C LEU A 106 14.36 1.22 -8.65
N VAL A 107 14.20 0.65 -7.45
CA VAL A 107 14.92 -0.57 -7.05
C VAL A 107 14.50 -1.74 -7.94
N VAL A 108 13.19 -1.97 -8.12
CA VAL A 108 12.68 -3.08 -8.94
C VAL A 108 13.04 -2.90 -10.42
N ALA A 109 12.99 -1.67 -10.95
CA ALA A 109 13.45 -1.40 -12.31
C ALA A 109 14.92 -1.77 -12.49
N GLY A 110 15.79 -1.39 -11.55
CA GLY A 110 17.19 -1.79 -11.57
C GLY A 110 17.39 -3.32 -11.51
N MET A 111 16.55 -4.04 -10.76
CA MET A 111 16.57 -5.51 -10.74
C MET A 111 16.17 -6.13 -12.09
N ILE A 112 15.20 -5.51 -12.79
CA ILE A 112 14.82 -5.92 -14.15
C ILE A 112 15.97 -5.66 -15.12
N GLU A 113 16.56 -4.47 -15.09
CA GLU A 113 17.71 -4.11 -15.95
C GLU A 113 18.93 -5.00 -15.71
N ALA A 114 19.16 -5.42 -14.46
CA ALA A 114 20.22 -6.34 -14.09
C ALA A 114 19.93 -7.81 -14.45
N GLY A 115 18.74 -8.13 -14.98
CA GLY A 115 18.33 -9.49 -15.35
C GLY A 115 17.99 -10.39 -14.15
N VAL A 116 17.74 -9.82 -12.97
CA VAL A 116 17.36 -10.57 -11.76
C VAL A 116 15.94 -11.13 -11.87
N CYS A 117 15.04 -10.39 -12.53
CA CYS A 117 13.67 -10.81 -12.83
C CYS A 117 13.17 -10.19 -14.13
N GLU A 118 12.22 -10.84 -14.80
CA GLU A 118 11.56 -10.25 -15.97
C GLU A 118 10.40 -9.32 -15.55
N TYR A 119 9.67 -9.70 -14.50
CA TYR A 119 8.56 -8.92 -13.94
C TYR A 119 8.73 -8.74 -12.43
N GLY A 120 8.56 -7.50 -11.98
CA GLY A 120 8.53 -7.14 -10.57
C GLY A 120 7.22 -6.45 -10.21
N LEU A 121 6.74 -6.72 -9.00
CA LEU A 121 5.49 -6.19 -8.46
C LEU A 121 5.80 -5.24 -7.30
N VAL A 122 5.44 -3.96 -7.43
CA VAL A 122 5.58 -2.99 -6.34
C VAL A 122 4.20 -2.68 -5.79
N VAL A 123 4.01 -2.85 -4.48
CA VAL A 123 2.71 -2.70 -3.81
C VAL A 123 2.79 -1.69 -2.69
N CYS A 124 1.68 -0.98 -2.47
CA CYS A 124 1.52 -0.05 -1.37
C CYS A 124 0.07 -0.04 -0.92
N ALA A 125 -0.15 -0.14 0.39
CA ALA A 125 -1.41 0.15 1.04
C ALA A 125 -1.16 0.87 2.35
N GLU A 126 -2.07 1.78 2.71
CA GLU A 126 -1.98 2.56 3.95
C GLU A 126 -3.33 2.53 4.66
N SER A 127 -3.29 2.55 6.01
CA SER A 127 -4.49 2.67 6.84
C SER A 127 -4.29 3.68 7.96
N LEU A 128 -4.94 4.84 7.83
CA LEU A 128 -4.90 5.90 8.84
C LEU A 128 -5.90 5.67 10.00
N GLN A 129 -6.55 4.50 10.07
CA GLN A 129 -7.52 4.20 11.14
C GLN A 129 -6.88 4.05 12.51
N MET A 130 -5.61 3.63 12.58
CA MET A 130 -4.99 3.28 13.86
C MET A 130 -4.56 4.49 14.70
N TYR A 131 -4.30 5.65 14.10
CA TYR A 131 -3.95 6.88 14.85
C TYR A 131 -5.14 7.73 15.29
N ALA A 132 -6.35 7.48 14.79
CA ALA A 132 -7.53 8.21 15.24
C ALA A 132 -7.99 7.80 16.66
N VAL A 133 -7.43 6.73 17.23
CA VAL A 133 -7.80 6.18 18.54
C VAL A 133 -6.90 6.70 19.67
N VAL A 134 -5.80 7.41 19.37
CA VAL A 134 -4.80 7.80 20.38
C VAL A 134 -5.07 9.17 21.05
N ASN A 135 -6.17 9.87 20.72
CA ASN A 135 -6.47 11.21 21.28
C ASN A 135 -7.96 11.46 21.59
N ALA A 136 -8.71 10.41 21.96
CA ALA A 136 -10.09 10.53 22.44
C ALA A 136 -10.26 9.98 23.87
N MET A 137 -9.27 10.20 24.72
CA MET A 137 -9.39 10.16 26.19
C MET A 137 -9.04 11.54 26.73
#